data_AF-A0AAE4P4S8-F1
#
_entry.id   AF-A0AAE4P4S8-F1
#
_cell.length_a   1.000
_cell.length_b   1.000
_cell.length_c   1.000
_cell.angle_alpha   90.00
_cell.angle_beta   90.00
_cell.angle_gamma   90.00
#
_symmetry.space_group_name_H-M   'P 1'
#
loop_
_entity.id
_entity.type
_entity.pdbx_description
1 polymer ?
#
loop_
_entity_poly.entity_id
_entity_poly.type
_entity_poly.pdbx_seq_one_letter_code
_entity_poly.pdbx_strand_id
1 'polypeptide(L)' 'MLDFIFSITFDQILLSGLTCAVIFKALPHVLPDDVAGPGGWLIDTGE' A
#
# COMPACT_ATOMS: atom_id res chain seq x y z
N MET A 1 25.21 11.14 2.99
CA MET A 1 24.17 10.09 3.17
C MET A 1 23.00 10.63 3.98
N LEU A 2 23.24 11.27 5.12
CA LEU A 2 22.21 12.00 5.88
C LEU A 2 21.58 13.17 5.09
N ASP A 3 22.34 13.82 4.21
CA ASP A 3 21.86 14.95 3.39
C ASP A 3 20.71 14.57 2.45
N PHE A 4 20.69 13.31 1.99
CA PHE A 4 19.59 12.78 1.20
C PHE A 4 18.31 12.64 2.04
N ILE A 5 18.43 12.16 3.28
CA ILE A 5 17.30 11.98 4.19
C ILE A 5 16.69 13.34 4.54
N PHE A 6 17.51 14.38 4.75
CA PHE A 6 17.03 15.74 5.00
C PHE A 6 16.44 16.44 3.76
N SER A 7 16.67 15.91 2.56
CA SER A 7 16.03 16.41 1.33
C SER A 7 14.58 15.92 1.17
N ILE A 8 14.18 14.90 1.94
CA ILE A 8 12.81 14.39 1.95
C ILE A 8 11.94 15.32 2.81
N THR A 9 10.96 15.93 2.17
CA THR A 9 9.98 16.81 2.82
C THR A 9 8.87 16.01 3.51
N PHE A 10 8.20 16.63 4.49
CA PHE A 10 7.07 16.00 5.18
C PHE A 10 5.95 15.61 4.21
N ASP A 11 5.63 16.48 3.25
CA ASP A 11 4.57 16.22 2.26
C ASP A 11 4.89 15.01 1.38
N GLN A 12 6.15 14.77 1.05
CA GLN A 12 6.57 13.58 0.30
C GLN A 12 6.39 12.30 1.12
N ILE A 13 6.68 12.34 2.43
CA ILE A 13 6.44 11.21 3.34
C ILE A 13 4.94 10.95 3.47
N LEU A 14 4.15 12.01 3.66
CA LEU A 14 2.70 11.93 3.79
C LEU A 14 2.06 11.36 2.52
N LEU A 15 2.46 11.88 1.35
CA LEU A 15 1.96 11.42 0.06
C LEU A 15 2.36 9.97 -0.21
N SER A 16 3.60 9.58 0.12
CA SER A 16 4.06 8.19 0.00
C SER A 16 3.24 7.24 0.88
N GLY A 17 3.05 7.60 2.15
CA GLY A 17 2.21 6.83 3.08
C GLY A 17 0.77 6.71 2.61
N LEU A 18 0.18 7.82 2.16
CA LEU A 18 -1.19 7.84 1.62
C LEU A 18 -1.30 7.00 0.33
N THR A 19 -0.31 7.07 -0.55
CA THR A 19 -0.24 6.27 -1.78
C THR A 19 -0.18 4.77 -1.44
N CYS A 20 0.66 4.37 -0.49
CA CYS A 20 0.71 2.98 -0.01
C CYS A 20 -0.64 2.53 0.56
N ALA A 21 -1.31 3.37 1.36
CA ALA A 21 -2.62 3.05 1.92
C ALA A 21 -3.70 2.89 0.86
N VAL A 22 -3.71 3.76 -0.16
CA VAL A 22 -4.63 3.67 -1.29
C VAL A 22 -4.38 2.40 -2.10
N ILE A 23 -3.11 2.08 -2.40
CA ILE A 23 -2.75 0.84 -3.10
C ILE A 23 -3.25 -0.36 -2.29
N PHE A 24 -2.93 -0.42 -1.00
CA PHE A 24 -3.34 -1.54 -0.15
C PHE A 24 -4.86 -1.74 -0.14
N LYS A 25 -5.64 -0.65 -0.11
CA LYS A 25 -7.10 -0.71 -0.15
C LYS A 25 -7.65 -1.06 -1.54
N ALA A 26 -6.94 -0.70 -2.60
CA ALA A 26 -7.32 -1.01 -3.96
C ALA A 26 -6.99 -2.47 -4.34
N LEU A 27 -5.89 -3.03 -3.81
CA LEU A 27 -5.40 -4.37 -4.12
C LEU A 27 -6.50 -5.46 -4.11
N PRO A 28 -7.41 -5.54 -3.13
CA PRO A 28 -8.54 -6.47 -3.14
C PRO A 28 -9.43 -6.43 -4.38
N HIS A 29 -9.58 -5.27 -5.01
CA HIS A 29 -10.47 -5.10 -6.16
C HIS A 29 -9.77 -5.44 -7.49
N VAL A 30 -8.44 -5.59 -7.48
CA VAL A 30 -7.63 -5.80 -8.69
C VAL A 30 -6.88 -7.13 -8.68
N LEU A 31 -6.65 -7.72 -7.50
CA LEU A 31 -6.04 -9.03 -7.36
C LEU A 31 -7.11 -10.12 -7.42
N PRO A 32 -6.93 -11.15 -8.27
CA PRO A 32 -7.78 -12.32 -8.25
C PRO A 32 -7.57 -13.12 -6.96
N ASP A 33 -8.63 -13.76 -6.48
CA ASP A 33 -8.65 -14.56 -5.24
C ASP A 33 -7.56 -15.65 -5.23
N ASP A 34 -7.20 -16.16 -6.40
CA ASP A 34 -6.13 -17.13 -6.63
C ASP A 34 -4.77 -16.64 -6.11
N VAL A 35 -4.54 -15.32 -6.15
CA VAL A 35 -3.31 -14.64 -5.71
C VAL A 35 -3.49 -14.04 -4.30
N ALA A 36 -4.68 -13.54 -3.97
CA ALA A 36 -4.99 -13.01 -2.64
C ALA A 36 -5.08 -14.11 -1.55
N GLY A 37 -5.30 -15.36 -1.97
CA GLY A 37 -5.43 -16.54 -1.13
C GLY A 37 -6.86 -16.71 -0.60
N PRO A 38 -7.36 -17.96 -0.49
CA PRO A 38 -8.74 -18.21 -0.10
C PRO A 38 -9.03 -17.70 1.32
N GLY A 39 -10.12 -16.94 1.48
CA GLY A 39 -10.63 -16.49 2.78
C GLY A 39 -9.82 -15.39 3.47
N GLY A 40 -9.10 -14.55 2.73
CA GLY A 40 -8.46 -13.34 3.28
C GLY A 40 -7.05 -13.55 3.86
N TRP A 41 -6.20 -14.33 3.20
CA TRP A 41 -4.86 -14.68 3.71
C TRP A 41 -3.89 -13.47 3.81
N LEU A 42 -3.83 -12.62 2.78
CA LEU A 42 -2.97 -11.40 2.76
C LEU A 42 -3.78 -10.11 2.88
N ILE A 43 -4.94 -10.04 2.23
CA ILE A 43 -5.90 -8.95 2.33
C ILE A 43 -7.29 -9.58 2.27
N ASP A 44 -8.16 -9.23 3.21
CA ASP A 44 -9.56 -9.67 3.23
C ASP A 44 -10.32 -8.96 2.11
N THR A 45 -10.70 -9.70 1.08
CA THR A 45 -11.45 -9.21 -0.09
C THR A 45 -12.94 -9.04 0.21
N GLY A 46 -13.42 -9.50 1.37
CA GLY A 46 -14.78 -9.27 1.83
C GLY A 46 -15.85 -10.14 1.17
N GLU A 47 -15.62 -10.67 -0.03
CA GLU A 47 -16.38 -11.74 -0.71
C GLU A 47 -15.47 -12.44 -1.73
#